data_AF-A0A7J0G637-F1
#
_entry.id   AF-A0A7J0G637-F1
#
_cell.length_a   1.000
_cell.length_b   1.000
_cell.length_c   1.000
_cell.angle_alpha   90.00
_cell.angle_beta   90.00
_cell.angle_gamma   90.00
#
_symmetry.space_group_name_H-M   'P 1'
#
loop_
_entity.id
_entity.type
_entity.pdbx_description
1 polymer ?
#
loop_
_entity_poly.entity_id
_entity_poly.type
_entity_poly.pdbx_seq_one_letter_code
_entity_poly.pdbx_strand_id
1 'polypeptide(L)' 'MNPMRYRGKPRLGTVVELLRVTDYVSDKLGDVRIPFIVLQGSADVVTDPDGSRELYEKANSEDKTFMMHCLERRMKMLR' A
#
# COMPACT_ATOMS: atom_id res chain seq x y z
N MET A 1 22.39 7.41 1.87
CA MET A 1 21.26 8.32 1.55
C MET A 1 21.41 8.78 0.10
N ASN A 2 20.37 8.73 -0.74
CA ASN A 2 20.48 9.04 -2.17
C ASN A 2 20.91 10.50 -2.39
N PRO A 3 22.11 10.76 -2.98
CA PRO A 3 22.62 12.12 -3.17
C PRO A 3 21.82 12.94 -4.18
N MET A 4 21.11 12.29 -5.11
CA MET A 4 20.30 12.92 -6.16
C MET A 4 18.81 13.05 -5.77
N ARG A 5 18.46 12.87 -4.49
CA ARG A 5 17.07 12.97 -4.02
C ARG A 5 16.55 14.41 -4.16
N TYR A 6 15.42 14.57 -4.84
CA TYR A 6 14.64 15.81 -4.83
C TYR A 6 14.18 16.15 -3.41
N ARG A 7 14.45 17.38 -2.95
CA ARG A 7 14.14 17.85 -1.57
C ARG A 7 13.03 18.91 -1.50
N GLY A 8 12.51 19.35 -2.65
CA GLY A 8 11.42 20.33 -2.70
C GLY A 8 10.07 19.70 -2.38
N LYS A 9 9.03 20.55 -2.28
CA LYS A 9 7.64 20.08 -2.24
C LYS A 9 7.29 19.42 -3.59
N PRO A 10 6.42 18.38 -3.60
CA PRO A 10 5.90 17.83 -4.85
C PRO A 10 5.35 18.92 -5.77
N ARG A 11 5.61 18.83 -7.08
CA ARG A 11 5.08 19.78 -8.05
C ARG A 11 3.55 19.63 -8.11
N LEU A 12 2.84 20.74 -8.31
CA LEU A 12 1.37 20.72 -8.34
C LEU A 12 0.82 19.70 -9.35
N GLY A 13 1.37 19.67 -10.57
CA GLY A 13 0.97 18.68 -11.58
C GLY A 13 1.19 17.23 -11.15
N THR A 14 2.24 16.95 -10.38
CA THR A 14 2.50 15.60 -9.84
C THR A 14 1.46 15.22 -8.80
N VAL A 15 1.05 16.14 -7.91
CA VAL A 15 0.02 15.86 -6.91
C VAL A 15 -1.34 15.62 -7.58
N VAL A 16 -1.70 16.45 -8.56
CA VAL A 16 -2.94 16.29 -9.33
C VAL A 16 -2.99 14.93 -10.01
N GLU A 17 -1.88 14.51 -10.64
CA GLU A 17 -1.81 13.21 -11.30
C GLU A 17 -1.87 12.05 -10.30
N LEU A 18 -1.18 12.17 -9.16
CA LEU A 18 -1.21 11.16 -8.11
C LEU A 18 -2.65 10.95 -7.59
N LEU A 19 -3.39 12.03 -7.37
CA LEU A 19 -4.80 11.95 -6.95
C LEU A 19 -5.66 11.29 -8.03
N ARG A 20 -5.55 11.75 -9.28
CA ARG A 20 -6.31 11.20 -10.41
C ARG A 20 -6.08 9.70 -10.58
N VAL A 21 -4.83 9.25 -10.51
CA VAL A 21 -4.48 7.83 -10.66
C VAL A 21 -4.93 7.02 -9.44
N THR A 22 -4.84 7.60 -8.23
CA THR A 22 -5.36 6.96 -7.03
C THR A 22 -6.85 6.67 -7.17
N ASP A 23 -7.65 7.67 -7.55
CA ASP A 23 -9.11 7.50 -7.75
C ASP A 23 -9.40 6.44 -8.84
N TYR A 24 -8.70 6.52 -9.97
CA TYR A 24 -8.86 5.56 -11.06
C TYR A 24 -8.55 4.12 -10.62
N VAL A 25 -7.49 3.91 -9.82
CA VAL A 25 -7.14 2.57 -9.32
C VAL A 25 -8.14 2.09 -8.27
N SER A 26 -8.59 2.97 -7.36
CA SER A 26 -9.58 2.65 -6.34
C SER A 26 -10.91 2.15 -6.93
N ASP A 27 -11.36 2.74 -8.03
CA ASP A 27 -12.55 2.29 -8.76
C ASP A 27 -12.38 0.91 -9.44
N LYS A 28 -11.14 0.45 -9.59
CA LYS A 28 -10.76 -0.74 -10.34
C LYS A 28 -10.23 -1.88 -9.47
N LEU A 29 -10.24 -1.74 -8.16
CA LEU A 29 -9.75 -2.78 -7.24
C LEU A 29 -10.45 -4.13 -7.46
N GLY A 30 -11.74 -4.11 -7.78
CA GLY A 30 -12.52 -5.30 -8.09
C GLY A 30 -12.07 -6.08 -9.34
N ASP A 31 -11.34 -5.45 -10.25
CA ASP A 31 -10.88 -6.10 -11.48
C ASP A 31 -9.70 -7.06 -11.23
N VAL A 32 -9.06 -7.00 -10.05
CA VAL A 32 -7.95 -7.86 -9.66
C VAL A 32 -8.45 -9.28 -9.38
N ARG A 33 -8.03 -10.25 -10.21
CA ARG A 33 -8.38 -11.68 -10.09
C ARG A 33 -7.19 -12.61 -9.86
N ILE A 34 -5.97 -12.09 -9.90
CA ILE A 34 -4.75 -12.88 -9.70
C ILE A 34 -4.55 -13.20 -8.22
N PRO A 35 -3.93 -14.33 -7.84
CA PRO A 35 -3.53 -14.56 -6.45
C PRO A 35 -2.56 -13.48 -5.94
N PHE A 36 -2.72 -13.00 -4.71
CA PHE A 36 -1.82 -11.98 -4.14
C PHE A 36 -1.74 -11.98 -2.61
N ILE A 37 -0.70 -11.32 -2.10
CA ILE A 37 -0.53 -11.04 -0.66
C ILE A 37 -0.43 -9.53 -0.47
N VAL A 38 -1.23 -8.99 0.44
CA VAL A 38 -1.09 -7.61 0.91
C VAL A 38 -0.20 -7.62 2.16
N LEU A 39 0.93 -6.92 2.09
CA LEU A 39 1.85 -6.76 3.21
C LEU A 39 1.87 -5.28 3.62
N GLN A 40 1.17 -4.95 4.70
CA GLN A 40 1.08 -3.57 5.20
C GLN A 40 1.91 -3.40 6.48
N GLY A 41 2.80 -2.41 6.51
CA GLY A 41 3.55 -2.06 7.72
C GLY A 41 2.68 -1.34 8.74
N SER A 42 2.71 -1.77 10.01
CA SER A 42 1.92 -1.11 11.06
C SER A 42 2.40 0.30 11.44
N ALA A 43 3.62 0.66 11.02
CA ALA A 43 4.24 1.96 11.25
C ALA A 43 4.51 2.71 9.93
N ASP A 44 3.85 2.30 8.84
CA ASP A 44 3.90 3.08 7.60
C ASP A 44 3.14 4.40 7.81
N VAL A 45 3.85 5.51 7.61
CA VAL A 45 3.30 6.88 7.72
C VAL A 45 3.06 7.52 6.35
N VAL A 46 3.42 6.82 5.27
CA VAL A 46 3.28 7.31 3.90
C VAL A 46 1.94 6.88 3.31
N THR A 47 1.46 5.68 3.64
CA THR A 47 0.20 5.13 3.12
C THR A 47 -0.80 4.89 4.25
N ASP A 48 -2.09 5.07 3.94
CA ASP A 48 -3.17 4.67 4.84
C ASP A 48 -3.39 3.15 4.74
N PRO A 49 -3.33 2.39 5.85
CA PRO A 49 -3.62 0.95 5.85
C PRO A 49 -5.01 0.60 5.29
N ASP A 50 -5.97 1.52 5.30
CA ASP A 50 -7.32 1.27 4.82
C ASP A 50 -7.37 1.03 3.31
N GLY A 51 -6.51 1.67 2.51
CA GLY A 51 -6.43 1.41 1.06
C GLY A 51 -5.99 -0.02 0.76
N SER A 52 -5.03 -0.54 1.54
CA SER A 52 -4.59 -1.94 1.46
C SER A 52 -5.70 -2.91 1.89
N ARG A 53 -6.52 -2.54 2.90
CA ARG A 53 -7.67 -3.34 3.32
C ARG A 53 -8.76 -3.36 2.24
N GLU A 54 -9.04 -2.21 1.65
CA GLU A 54 -10.02 -2.07 0.57
C GLU A 54 -9.67 -2.93 -0.65
N LEU A 55 -8.38 -2.98 -1.04
CA LEU A 55 -7.93 -3.91 -2.09
C LEU A 55 -8.22 -5.36 -1.72
N TYR A 56 -7.90 -5.78 -0.49
CA TYR A 56 -8.16 -7.15 -0.04
C TYR A 56 -9.66 -7.48 -0.06
N GLU A 57 -10.52 -6.56 0.36
CA GLU A 57 -11.96 -6.78 0.41
C GLU A 57 -12.60 -6.79 -0.98
N LYS A 58 -12.29 -5.79 -1.82
CA LYS A 58 -12.96 -5.58 -3.11
C LYS A 58 -12.45 -6.47 -4.24
N ALA A 59 -11.19 -6.91 -4.21
CA ALA A 59 -10.63 -7.71 -5.30
C ALA A 59 -11.37 -9.04 -5.51
N ASN A 60 -11.63 -9.42 -6.76
CA ASN A 60 -12.26 -10.69 -7.13
C ASN A 60 -11.25 -11.86 -7.22
N SER A 61 -10.18 -11.82 -6.42
CA SER A 61 -9.23 -12.93 -6.31
C SER A 61 -9.70 -13.94 -5.27
N GLU A 62 -9.64 -15.22 -5.60
CA GLU A 62 -9.99 -16.33 -4.71
C GLU A 62 -8.88 -16.62 -3.69
N ASP A 63 -7.62 -16.51 -4.12
CA ASP A 63 -6.43 -16.73 -3.28
C ASP A 63 -5.78 -15.39 -2.93
N LYS A 64 -6.23 -14.81 -1.81
CA LYS A 64 -5.72 -13.54 -1.30
C LYS A 64 -5.48 -13.63 0.20
N THR A 65 -4.35 -13.07 0.63
CA THR A 65 -3.97 -13.01 2.06
C THR A 65 -3.63 -11.57 2.46
N PHE A 66 -4.08 -11.13 3.64
CA PHE A 66 -3.75 -9.83 4.21
C PHE A 66 -2.87 -9.99 5.45
N MET A 67 -1.72 -9.31 5.47
CA MET A 67 -0.74 -9.39 6.56
C MET A 67 -0.36 -7.99 7.06
N MET A 68 -0.71 -7.70 8.31
CA MET A 68 -0.17 -6.54 9.05
C MET A 68 1.20 -6.90 9.64
N HIS A 69 2.26 -6.28 9.14
CA HIS A 69 3.62 -6.47 9.64
C HIS A 69 3.98 -5.40 10.68
N CYS A 70 4.08 -5.82 11.94
CA CYS A 70 4.65 -5.01 13.01
C CYS A 70 6.12 -5.40 13.23
N LEU A 71 7.02 -4.42 13.12
CA LEU A 71 8.47 -4.61 13.24
C LEU A 71 8.91 -5.09 14.64
N GLU A 72 8.06 -4.99 15.66
CA GLU A 72 8.40 -5.38 17.04
C GLU A 72 8.34 -6.90 17.30
N ARG A 73 7.81 -7.71 16.38
CA ARG A 73 7.55 -9.14 16.65
C ARG A 73 8.67 -10.12 16.30
N ARG A 74 9.86 -9.67 15.85
CA ARG A 74 10.98 -10.58 15.54
C ARG A 74 11.95 -10.90 16.69
N MET A 75 11.68 -10.42 17.92
CA MET A 75 12.57 -10.69 19.07
C MET A 75 11.92 -11.49 20.22
N LYS A 76 10.79 -12.16 19.98
CA LYS A 76 10.12 -13.03 20.98
C LYS A 76 9.89 -14.48 20.53
N MET A 77 10.35 -14.88 19.35
CA MET A 77 10.26 -16.26 18.83
C MET A 77 11.63 -16.96 18.76
N LEU A 78 12.62 -16.45 19.50
CA LEU A 78 13.95 -17.04 19.72
C LEU A 78 14.28 -17.10 21.22
N ARG A 79 13.31 -17.57 22.02
CA ARG A 79 13.54 -18.08 23.38
C ARG A 79 12.81 -19.39 23.55
#